data_AF-R0C697-F1
#
_entry.id   AF-R0C697-F1
#
_cell.length_a   1.000
_cell.length_b   1.000
_cell.length_c   1.000
_cell.angle_alpha   90.00
_cell.angle_beta   90.00
_cell.angle_gamma   90.00
#
_symmetry.space_group_name_H-M   'P 1'
#
loop_
_entity.id
_entity.type
_entity.pdbx_description
1 polymer ?
#
loop_
_entity_poly.entity_id
_entity_poly.type
_entity_poly.pdbx_seq_one_letter_code
_entity_poly.pdbx_strand_id
1 'polypeptide(L)'
;MRIEALKYQSDKKEDIIIFVDYNEVYSEGYHVQWSIADIAYRRPPSRNYIFLSDTYRDDSEYYILSPDEKTAYALKRQKEFAGEEKLKEALVSAWNIIRPDTDSILGM
;
A
#
# COMPACT_ATOMS: atom_id res chain seq x y z
N MET A 1 3.19 -11.31 0.87
CA MET A 1 3.71 -10.81 2.16
C MET A 1 3.36 -9.34 2.30
N ARG A 2 2.84 -8.92 3.46
CA ARG A 2 2.52 -7.51 3.74
C ARG A 2 3.56 -6.86 4.64
N ILE A 3 3.94 -5.63 4.33
CA ILE A 3 5.01 -4.90 5.03
C ILE A 3 4.51 -3.53 5.46
N GLU A 4 4.78 -3.15 6.71
CA GLU A 4 4.71 -1.76 7.16
C GLU A 4 5.90 -1.00 6.55
N ALA A 5 5.67 -0.35 5.41
CA ALA A 5 6.74 0.14 4.57
C ALA A 5 7.19 1.56 4.91
N LEU A 6 6.26 2.42 5.29
CA LEU A 6 6.56 3.80 5.64
C LEU A 6 5.67 4.27 6.80
N LYS A 7 6.29 4.92 7.79
CA LYS A 7 5.61 5.55 8.91
C LYS A 7 6.08 6.99 9.05
N TYR A 8 5.13 7.92 9.08
CA TYR A 8 5.41 9.34 9.21
C TYR A 8 4.24 10.09 9.86
N GLN A 9 4.49 11.33 10.26
CA GLN A 9 3.44 12.23 10.72
C GLN A 9 3.16 13.27 9.64
N SER A 10 1.89 13.49 9.31
CA SER A 10 1.48 14.53 8.35
C SER A 10 1.54 15.92 8.98
N ASP A 11 1.48 16.96 8.15
CA ASP A 11 1.40 18.36 8.62
C ASP A 11 0.19 18.62 9.53
N LYS A 12 -0.86 17.80 9.39
CA LYS A 12 -2.07 17.83 10.23
C LYS A 12 -1.91 17.06 11.54
N LYS A 13 -0.70 16.61 11.87
CA LYS A 13 -0.37 15.77 13.03
C LYS A 13 -1.08 14.41 13.03
N GLU A 14 -1.39 13.89 11.85
CA GLU A 14 -1.92 12.54 11.71
C GLU A 14 -0.76 11.57 11.63
N ASP A 15 -0.78 10.51 12.44
CA ASP A 15 0.21 9.45 12.29
C ASP A 15 -0.25 8.52 11.17
N ILE A 16 0.58 8.35 10.14
CA ILE A 16 0.26 7.59 8.93
C ILE A 16 1.22 6.41 8.82
N ILE A 17 0.67 5.26 8.42
CA ILE A 17 1.39 4.04 8.11
C ILE A 17 0.93 3.56 6.72
N ILE A 18 1.87 3.40 5.80
CA ILE A 18 1.61 2.86 4.46
C ILE A 18 2.06 1.40 4.42
N PHE A 19 1.15 0.52 4.02
CA PHE A 19 1.42 -0.91 3.84
C PHE A 19 1.65 -1.25 2.38
N VAL A 20 2.62 -2.12 2.12
CA VAL A 20 2.96 -2.61 0.79
C VAL A 20 2.85 -4.13 0.77
N ASP A 21 2.20 -4.68 -0.25
CA ASP A 21 2.17 -6.11 -0.51
C ASP A 21 3.25 -6.48 -1.54
N TYR A 22 3.98 -7.55 -1.23
CA TYR A 22 4.93 -8.26 -2.10
C TYR A 22 4.34 -9.64 -2.39
N ASN A 23 4.02 -9.94 -3.65
CA ASN A 23 3.50 -11.24 -4.05
C ASN A 23 4.40 -11.85 -5.13
N GLU A 24 4.82 -13.09 -4.91
CA GLU A 24 5.44 -13.92 -5.94
C GLU A 24 4.33 -14.56 -6.76
N VAL A 25 4.25 -14.20 -8.03
CA VAL A 25 3.25 -14.73 -8.96
C VAL A 25 3.91 -15.81 -9.79
N TYR A 26 3.39 -17.04 -9.67
CA TYR A 26 3.89 -18.25 -10.30
C TYR A 26 3.16 -18.56 -11.62
N SER A 27 3.07 -17.59 -12.54
CA SER A 27 2.46 -17.81 -13.87
C SER A 27 3.46 -17.48 -14.99
N GLU A 28 3.81 -18.49 -15.78
CA GLU A 28 4.69 -18.40 -16.97
C GLU A 28 6.09 -17.75 -16.76
N GLY A 29 6.53 -17.65 -15.52
CA GLY A 29 7.81 -17.06 -15.10
C GLY A 29 7.75 -16.61 -13.64
N TYR A 30 8.90 -16.49 -12.97
CA TYR A 30 8.95 -15.88 -11.64
C TYR A 30 8.76 -14.37 -11.79
N HIS A 31 7.56 -13.87 -11.48
CA HIS A 31 7.26 -12.44 -11.49
C HIS A 31 6.94 -11.95 -10.08
N VAL A 32 7.68 -10.96 -9.62
CA VAL A 32 7.43 -10.27 -8.36
C VAL A 32 6.49 -9.10 -8.62
N GLN A 33 5.36 -9.06 -7.90
CA GLN A 33 4.43 -7.94 -7.94
C GLN A 33 4.45 -7.18 -6.62
N TRP A 34 4.67 -5.86 -6.72
CA TRP A 34 4.58 -4.93 -5.60
C TRP A 34 3.34 -4.05 -5.74
N SER A 35 2.59 -3.84 -4.66
CA SER A 35 1.42 -2.96 -4.67
C SER A 35 1.22 -2.26 -3.32
N ILE A 36 0.62 -1.06 -3.35
CA ILE A 36 0.15 -0.41 -2.12
C ILE A 36 -1.06 -1.18 -1.61
N ALA A 37 -0.91 -1.75 -0.42
CA ALA A 37 -1.90 -2.62 0.18
C ALA A 37 -3.03 -1.83 0.83
N ASP A 38 -2.67 -0.90 1.71
CA ASP A 38 -3.59 0.01 2.40
C ASP A 38 -2.80 1.11 3.10
N ILE A 39 -3.51 2.10 3.64
CA ILE A 39 -2.95 3.16 4.47
C ILE A 39 -3.73 3.20 5.78
N ALA A 40 -3.05 2.97 6.90
CA ALA A 40 -3.63 3.24 8.21
C ALA A 40 -3.26 4.64 8.68
N TYR A 41 -4.21 5.35 9.26
CA TYR A 41 -3.96 6.66 9.84
C TYR A 41 -4.64 6.83 11.19
N ARG A 42 -4.07 7.70 12.02
CA ARG A 42 -4.59 8.05 13.34
C ARG A 42 -4.64 9.56 13.48
N ARG A 43 -5.83 10.07 13.80
CA ARG A 43 -6.07 11.50 14.04
C ARG A 43 -6.18 11.76 15.54
N PRO A 44 -5.43 12.73 16.10
CA PRO A 44 -5.68 13.18 17.47
C PRO A 44 -7.14 13.67 17.63
N PRO A 45 -7.80 13.43 18.78
CA PRO A 45 -7.30 12.73 19.98
C PRO A 45 -7.50 11.20 19.94
N SER A 46 -7.98 10.63 18.82
CA SER A 46 -8.22 9.20 18.71
C SER A 46 -6.93 8.41 18.92
N ARG A 47 -7.04 7.30 19.64
CA ARG A 47 -5.93 6.36 19.85
C ARG A 47 -5.91 5.25 18.80
N ASN A 48 -7.00 5.04 18.09
CA ASN A 48 -7.17 3.93 17.16
C ASN A 48 -6.76 4.34 15.75
N TYR A 49 -6.05 3.44 15.07
CA TYR A 49 -5.81 3.54 13.64
C TYR A 49 -7.07 3.16 12.87
N ILE A 50 -7.32 3.89 11.79
CA ILE A 50 -8.38 3.64 10.82
C ILE A 50 -7.70 3.27 9.50
N PHE A 51 -8.13 2.18 8.86
CA PHE A 51 -7.67 1.87 7.52
C PHE A 51 -8.43 2.73 6.51
N LEU A 52 -7.71 3.28 5.53
CA LEU A 52 -8.30 4.11 4.50
C LEU A 52 -9.35 3.33 3.72
N SER A 53 -9.12 2.04 3.47
CA SER A 53 -10.10 1.20 2.79
C SER A 53 -11.45 1.10 3.50
N ASP A 54 -11.49 1.14 4.84
CA ASP A 54 -12.74 1.13 5.61
C ASP A 54 -13.60 2.38 5.37
N THR A 55 -13.02 3.46 4.84
CA THR A 55 -13.74 4.72 4.60
C THR A 55 -14.51 4.78 3.28
N TYR A 56 -14.20 3.89 2.34
CA TYR A 56 -14.84 3.88 1.01
C TYR A 56 -15.37 2.50 0.61
N ARG A 57 -15.06 1.44 1.36
CA ARG A 57 -15.63 0.11 1.10
C ARG A 57 -17.13 0.05 1.27
N ASP A 58 -17.69 0.90 2.13
CA ASP A 58 -19.13 1.00 2.35
C ASP A 58 -19.85 1.92 1.34
N ASP A 59 -19.10 2.54 0.42
CA ASP A 59 -19.67 3.38 -0.62
C ASP A 59 -20.37 2.51 -1.68
N SER A 60 -21.61 2.85 -2.02
CA SER A 60 -22.41 2.07 -2.98
C SER A 60 -21.75 2.03 -4.37
N GLU A 61 -21.00 3.09 -4.70
CA GLU A 61 -20.17 3.17 -5.89
C GLU A 61 -19.05 2.13 -5.88
N TYR A 62 -18.45 1.82 -4.73
CA TYR A 62 -17.38 0.83 -4.64
C TYR A 62 -17.91 -0.59 -4.84
N TYR A 63 -19.10 -0.92 -4.34
CA TYR A 63 -19.64 -2.27 -4.42
C TYR A 63 -19.88 -2.76 -5.86
N ILE A 64 -20.34 -1.86 -6.73
CA ILE A 64 -20.71 -2.18 -8.12
C ILE A 64 -19.52 -2.32 -9.07
N LEU A 65 -18.32 -1.92 -8.65
CA LEU A 65 -17.11 -2.00 -9.47
C LEU A 65 -16.62 -3.44 -9.62
N SER A 66 -16.09 -3.74 -10.81
CA SER A 66 -15.32 -4.96 -11.06
C SER A 66 -14.02 -5.00 -10.24
N PRO A 67 -13.37 -6.16 -10.07
CA PRO A 67 -12.12 -6.26 -9.30
C PRO A 67 -11.00 -5.32 -9.77
N ASP A 68 -10.86 -5.14 -11.08
CA ASP A 68 -9.83 -4.26 -11.66
C ASP A 68 -10.15 -2.78 -11.39
N GLU A 69 -11.42 -2.40 -11.52
CA GLU A 69 -11.90 -1.06 -11.18
C GLU A 69 -11.76 -0.77 -9.68
N LYS A 70 -12.01 -1.76 -8.81
CA LYS A 70 -11.79 -1.63 -7.36
C LYS A 70 -10.32 -1.37 -7.03
N THR A 71 -9.41 -2.01 -7.75
CA THR A 71 -7.96 -1.81 -7.58
C THR A 71 -7.56 -0.40 -8.02
N ALA A 72 -8.02 0.06 -9.19
CA ALA A 72 -7.77 1.41 -9.67
C ALA A 72 -8.38 2.48 -8.75
N TYR A 73 -9.60 2.25 -8.26
CA TYR A 73 -10.28 3.12 -7.31
C TYR A 73 -9.51 3.21 -5.99
N ALA A 74 -9.10 2.08 -5.41
CA ALA A 74 -8.31 2.07 -4.18
C ALA A 74 -7.00 2.86 -4.36
N LEU A 75 -6.27 2.63 -5.45
CA LEU A 75 -5.04 3.36 -5.74
C LEU A 75 -5.28 4.86 -5.89
N LYS A 76 -6.38 5.26 -6.54
CA LYS A 76 -6.78 6.66 -6.64
C LYS A 76 -6.99 7.28 -5.26
N ARG A 77 -7.75 6.62 -4.37
CA ARG A 77 -8.00 7.11 -3.00
C ARG A 77 -6.72 7.18 -2.17
N GLN A 78 -5.83 6.20 -2.31
CA GLN A 78 -4.52 6.20 -1.67
C GLN A 78 -3.65 7.38 -2.14
N LYS A 79 -3.63 7.66 -3.45
CA LYS A 79 -2.94 8.81 -4.03
C LYS A 79 -3.52 10.14 -3.54
N GLU A 80 -4.85 10.25 -3.49
CA GLU A 80 -5.54 11.43 -2.96
C GLU A 80 -5.22 11.68 -1.47
N PHE A 81 -5.07 10.61 -0.68
CA PHE A 81 -4.83 10.71 0.75
C PHE A 81 -3.38 11.04 1.11
N ALA A 82 -2.42 10.25 0.61
CA ALA A 82 -1.01 10.36 1.01
C ALA A 82 -0.13 11.15 0.02
N GLY A 83 -0.61 11.33 -1.22
CA GLY A 83 0.19 11.87 -2.31
C GLY A 83 1.09 10.84 -2.97
N GLU A 84 1.32 11.00 -4.27
CA GLU A 84 2.08 10.03 -5.07
C GLU A 84 3.52 9.83 -4.59
N GLU A 85 4.19 10.90 -4.15
CA GLU A 85 5.58 10.84 -3.69
C GLU A 85 5.74 9.96 -2.43
N LYS A 86 4.77 10.00 -1.51
CA LYS A 86 4.79 9.13 -0.32
C LYS A 86 4.54 7.66 -0.65
N LEU A 87 3.72 7.38 -1.67
CA LEU A 87 3.53 6.02 -2.14
C LEU A 87 4.80 5.46 -2.79
N LYS A 88 5.51 6.28 -3.59
CA LYS A 88 6.82 5.90 -4.17
C LYS A 88 7.85 5.63 -3.07
N GLU A 89 7.95 6.52 -2.08
CA GLU A 89 8.84 6.37 -0.93
C GLU A 89 8.55 5.05 -0.17
N ALA A 90 7.28 4.74 0.04
CA ALA A 90 6.87 3.48 0.67
C ALA A 90 7.30 2.25 -0.15
N LEU A 91 7.12 2.26 -1.48
CA LEU A 91 7.55 1.15 -2.33
C LEU A 91 9.07 0.94 -2.28
N VAL A 92 9.86 2.02 -2.35
CA VAL A 92 11.33 1.95 -2.23
C VAL A 92 11.75 1.45 -0.84
N SER A 93 11.09 1.91 0.22
CA SER A 93 11.34 1.45 1.58
C SER A 93 11.03 -0.06 1.72
N ALA A 94 9.89 -0.51 1.21
CA ALA A 94 9.51 -1.93 1.22
C ALA A 94 10.54 -2.79 0.46
N TRP A 95 11.01 -2.32 -0.71
CA TRP A 95 12.09 -2.97 -1.46
C TRP A 95 13.37 -3.14 -0.63
N ASN A 96 13.78 -2.06 0.05
CA ASN A 96 14.96 -2.07 0.90
C ASN A 96 14.82 -2.94 2.16
N ILE A 97 13.59 -3.17 2.64
CA ILE A 97 13.31 -4.05 3.79
C ILE A 97 13.41 -5.51 3.39
N ILE A 98 12.84 -5.91 2.24
CA ILE A 98 12.92 -7.30 1.78
C ILE A 98 14.36 -7.65 1.39
N ARG A 99 15.11 -6.69 0.80
CA ARG A 99 16.41 -6.94 0.16
C ARG A 99 16.37 -8.22 -0.67
N PRO A 100 15.64 -8.22 -1.80
CA PRO A 100 15.58 -9.40 -2.65
C PRO A 100 17.01 -9.90 -2.94
N ASP A 101 17.24 -11.19 -2.71
CA ASP A 101 18.53 -11.82 -2.92
C ASP A 101 18.91 -11.70 -4.40
N THR A 102 19.87 -10.84 -4.69
CA THR A 102 20.29 -10.53 -6.05
C THR A 102 20.91 -11.75 -6.72
N ASP A 103 21.54 -12.64 -5.95
CA ASP A 103 22.17 -13.85 -6.48
C ASP A 103 21.07 -14.83 -6.90
N SER A 104 20.03 -15.01 -6.07
CA SER A 104 18.84 -15.79 -6.43
C SER A 104 18.08 -15.23 -7.64
N ILE A 105 18.03 -13.91 -7.81
CA ILE A 105 17.37 -13.26 -8.97
C ILE A 105 18.19 -13.45 -10.24
N LEU A 106 19.52 -13.37 -10.15
CA LEU A 106 20.42 -13.52 -11.28
C LEU A 106 20.75 -14.99 -11.59
N GLY A 107 20.28 -15.93 -10.76
CA GLY A 107 20.53 -17.36 -10.91
C GLY A 107 21.99 -17.75 -10.69
N MET A 108 22.69 -17.02 -9.81
CA MET A 108 24.10 -17.21 -9.47
C MET A 108 24.31 -18.10 -8.25
#